data_AF-R6JR51-F1
#
_entry.id   AF-R6JR51-F1
#
_cell.length_a   1.000
_cell.length_b   1.000
_cell.length_c   1.000
_cell.angle_alpha   90.00
_cell.angle_beta   90.00
_cell.angle_gamma   90.00
#
_symmetry.space_group_name_H-M   'P 1'
#
loop_
_entity.id
_entity.type
_entity.pdbx_description
1 polymer ?
#
loop_
_entity_poly.entity_id
_entity_poly.type
_entity_poly.pdbx_seq_one_letter_code
_entity_poly.pdbx_strand_id
1 'polypeptide(L)' 'MEKYEELFNPSFLKKESAAKDACDNRPPLPKDAAVTMAYVPLQTDMITYDEDKALQCGTLFPTLNKVFLGGSAK' A
#
# COMPACT_ATOMS: atom_id res chain seq x y z
N MET A 1 25.20 5.88 6.08
CA MET A 1 24.23 4.76 6.12
C MET A 1 22.96 5.11 6.90
N GLU A 2 23.02 6.10 7.81
CA GLU A 2 21.91 6.57 8.66
C GLU A 2 20.64 7.02 7.90
N LYS A 3 20.77 7.58 6.69
CA LYS A 3 19.63 8.06 5.88
C LYS A 3 18.61 6.97 5.50
N TYR A 4 19.03 5.69 5.48
CA TYR A 4 18.14 4.59 5.08
C TYR A 4 17.43 3.93 6.26
N GLU A 5 17.86 4.18 7.51
CA GLU A 5 17.19 3.61 8.69
C GLU A 5 15.80 4.23 8.90
N GLU A 6 15.64 5.52 8.57
CA GLU A 6 14.35 6.22 8.62
C GLU A 6 13.34 5.73 7.57
N LEU A 7 13.80 5.13 6.46
CA LEU A 7 12.91 4.57 5.44
C LEU A 7 12.18 3.33 5.95
N PHE A 8 12.84 2.51 6.77
CA PHE A 8 12.27 1.27 7.31
C PHE A 8 11.54 1.49 8.64
N ASN A 9 11.71 2.64 9.29
CA ASN A 9 11.01 2.96 10.52
C ASN A 9 10.60 4.45 10.61
N PRO A 10 9.70 4.89 9.73
CA PRO A 10 9.37 6.31 9.63
C PRO A 10 8.68 6.83 10.88
N SER A 11 9.09 8.02 11.32
CA SER A 11 8.60 8.69 12.52
C SER A 11 7.09 8.97 12.52
N PHE A 12 6.43 9.03 11.35
CA PHE A 12 4.98 9.19 11.24
C PHE A 12 4.17 7.96 11.70
N LEU A 13 4.79 6.77 11.76
CA LEU A 13 4.16 5.56 12.31
C LEU A 13 4.07 5.59 13.85
N LYS A 14 4.73 6.54 14.53
CA LYS A 14 4.69 6.71 15.99
C LYS A 14 3.41 7.42 16.47
N LYS A 15 2.24 7.01 15.99
CA LYS A 15 0.95 7.33 16.64
C LYS A 15 0.59 6.18 17.59
N GLU A 16 1.30 6.11 18.70
CA GLU A 16 1.16 5.04 19.70
C GLU A 16 -0.17 5.07 20.49
N SER A 17 -1.06 6.07 20.30
CA SER A 17 -2.25 6.22 21.14
C SER A 17 -3.61 5.95 20.49
N ALA A 18 -3.70 5.83 19.15
CA ALA A 18 -4.98 5.55 18.47
C ALA A 18 -4.97 4.22 17.68
N ALA A 19 -3.81 3.80 17.18
CA ALA A 19 -3.66 2.55 16.42
C ALA A 19 -3.29 1.35 17.31
N LYS A 20 -2.84 1.59 18.55
CA LYS A 20 -2.39 0.57 19.50
C LYS A 20 -3.55 -0.29 19.97
N ASP A 21 -4.67 0.32 20.36
CA ASP A 21 -5.90 -0.40 20.74
C ASP A 21 -6.49 -1.24 19.59
N ALA A 22 -6.36 -0.79 18.34
CA ALA A 22 -6.86 -1.51 17.17
C ALA A 22 -5.87 -2.56 16.64
N CYS A 23 -4.59 -2.50 17.02
CA CYS A 23 -3.53 -3.47 16.67
C CYS A 23 -3.44 -4.58 17.72
N ASP A 24 -3.50 -4.22 19.01
CA ASP A 24 -3.35 -5.14 20.14
C ASP A 24 -4.52 -6.13 20.27
N ASN A 25 -5.70 -5.78 19.74
CA ASN A 25 -6.88 -6.66 19.68
C ASN A 25 -6.94 -7.53 18.41
N ARG A 26 -5.97 -7.44 17.50
CA ARG A 26 -5.98 -8.32 16.31
C ARG A 26 -5.46 -9.69 16.70
N PRO A 27 -6.11 -10.77 16.24
CA PRO A 27 -5.52 -12.09 16.40
C PRO A 27 -4.15 -12.11 15.70
N PRO A 28 -3.16 -12.79 16.28
CA PRO A 28 -1.85 -12.94 15.64
C PRO A 28 -2.02 -13.63 14.29
N LEU A 29 -1.09 -13.38 13.37
CA LEU A 29 -1.06 -14.11 12.10
C LEU A 29 -1.00 -15.63 12.39
N PRO A 30 -1.69 -16.45 11.59
CA PRO A 30 -1.58 -17.91 11.69
C PRO A 30 -0.13 -18.36 11.62
N LYS A 31 0.23 -19.40 12.40
CA LYS A 31 1.61 -19.94 12.43
C LYS A 31 2.07 -20.51 11.08
N ASP A 32 1.12 -20.88 10.25
CA ASP A 32 1.25 -21.45 8.91
C ASP A 32 0.98 -20.42 7.80
N ALA A 33 0.97 -19.12 8.12
CA ALA A 33 0.82 -18.08 7.12
C ALA A 33 1.93 -18.22 6.05
N ALA A 34 1.53 -18.40 4.80
CA ALA A 34 2.47 -18.42 3.69
C ALA A 34 3.19 -17.07 3.59
N VAL A 35 4.51 -17.12 3.41
CA VAL A 35 5.30 -15.92 3.10
C VAL A 35 4.78 -15.37 1.77
N THR A 36 4.24 -14.15 1.81
CA THR A 36 3.76 -13.45 0.63
C THR A 36 4.58 -12.19 0.41
N MET A 37 4.78 -11.83 -0.86
CA MET A 37 5.38 -10.56 -1.24
C MET A 37 4.25 -9.59 -1.56
N ALA A 38 4.16 -8.50 -0.82
CA ALA A 38 3.31 -7.40 -1.21
C ALA A 38 3.91 -6.76 -2.47
N TYR A 39 3.21 -6.88 -3.60
CA TYR A 39 3.56 -6.08 -4.77
C TYR A 39 3.20 -4.63 -4.48
N VAL A 40 4.21 -3.80 -4.25
CA VAL A 40 4.03 -2.35 -4.16
C VAL A 40 4.20 -1.79 -5.57
N PRO A 41 3.14 -1.25 -6.19
CA PRO A 41 3.25 -0.67 -7.52
C PRO A 41 4.24 0.50 -7.52
N LEU A 42 5.13 0.54 -8.51
CA LEU A 42 6.06 1.65 -8.68
C LEU A 42 5.26 2.93 -9.03
N GLN A 43 5.34 3.92 -8.15
CA GLN A 43 4.76 5.25 -8.36
C GLN A 43 5.89 6.27 -8.54
N THR A 44 6.10 6.73 -9.77
CA THR A 44 7.17 7.69 -10.11
C THR A 44 6.74 9.14 -9.98
N ASP A 45 5.44 9.40 -10.10
CA ASP A 45 4.90 10.76 -10.24
C ASP A 45 3.86 11.01 -9.14
N MET A 46 3.75 12.27 -8.69
CA MET A 46 2.76 12.70 -7.69
C MET A 46 1.54 13.39 -8.30
N ILE A 47 1.35 13.25 -9.62
CA ILE A 47 0.17 13.74 -10.30
C ILE A 47 -1.02 12.88 -9.89
N THR A 48 -2.13 13.51 -9.53
CA THR A 48 -3.36 12.83 -9.12
C THR A 48 -4.49 13.15 -10.08
N TYR A 49 -5.49 12.28 -10.15
CA TYR A 49 -6.80 12.63 -10.68
C TYR A 49 -7.54 13.59 -9.73
N ASP A 50 -8.62 14.18 -10.25
CA ASP A 50 -9.70 14.73 -9.42
C ASP A 50 -10.45 13.61 -8.68
N GLU A 51 -11.24 13.99 -7.66
CA GLU A 51 -11.92 13.05 -6.77
C GLU A 51 -12.93 12.14 -7.51
N ASP A 52 -13.73 12.71 -8.41
CA ASP A 52 -14.76 11.98 -9.15
C ASP A 52 -14.11 10.93 -10.07
N LYS A 53 -13.04 11.32 -10.77
CA LYS A 53 -12.31 10.41 -11.64
C LYS A 53 -11.52 9.35 -10.86
N ALA A 54 -10.95 9.71 -9.70
CA ALA A 54 -10.29 8.75 -8.83
C ALA A 54 -11.27 7.68 -8.34
N LEU A 55 -12.48 8.09 -7.96
CA LEU A 55 -13.56 7.18 -7.56
C LEU A 55 -13.95 6.24 -8.71
N GLN A 56 -14.09 6.76 -9.94
CA GLN A 56 -14.42 5.95 -11.12
C GLN A 56 -13.32 4.95 -11.48
N CYS A 57 -12.05 5.35 -11.40
CA CYS A 57 -10.91 4.52 -11.79
C CYS A 57 -10.44 3.56 -10.69
N GLY A 58 -10.86 3.76 -9.44
CA GLY A 58 -10.41 2.96 -8.29
C GLY A 58 -8.96 3.24 -7.86
N THR A 59 -8.36 4.31 -8.37
CA THR A 59 -7.01 4.77 -8.00
C THR A 59 -6.92 6.28 -8.14
N LEU A 60 -6.30 6.95 -7.17
CA LEU A 60 -6.02 8.39 -7.22
C LEU A 60 -4.89 8.72 -8.22
N PHE A 61 -3.99 7.77 -8.43
CA PHE A 61 -2.76 8.00 -9.20
C PHE A 61 -2.92 7.45 -10.63
N PRO A 62 -2.82 8.30 -11.67
CA PRO A 62 -2.89 7.89 -13.07
C PRO A 62 -1.82 6.84 -13.43
N THR A 63 -0.63 6.96 -12.84
CA THR A 63 0.49 6.04 -13.06
C THR A 63 0.13 4.60 -12.67
N LEU A 64 -0.78 4.43 -11.71
CA LEU A 64 -1.30 3.13 -11.25
C LEU A 64 -2.53 2.65 -12.03
N ASN A 65 -3.19 3.53 -12.79
CA ASN A 65 -4.35 3.19 -13.60
C ASN A 65 -3.92 2.45 -14.88
N LYS A 66 -3.66 1.14 -14.76
CA LYS A 66 -3.24 0.29 -15.88
C LYS A 66 -4.43 -0.51 -16.43
N VAL A 67 -4.50 -0.59 -17.76
CA VAL A 67 -5.47 -1.47 -18.43
C VAL A 67 -5.20 -2.93 -18.06
N PHE A 68 -6.25 -3.68 -17.75
CA PHE A 68 -6.14 -5.12 -17.54
C PHE A 68 -5.98 -5.82 -18.89
N LEU A 69 -4.75 -6.19 -19.26
CA LEU A 69 -4.45 -6.87 -20.52
C LEU A 69 -4.76 -8.37 -20.48
N GLY A 70 -5.74 -8.79 -19.67
CA GLY A 70 -6.12 -10.19 -19.41
C GLY A 70 -5.93 -11.06 -20.65
N GLY A 71 -4.80 -11.76 -20.71
CA GLY A 71 -4.44 -12.52 -21.89
C GLY A 71 -5.43 -13.66 -22.02
N SER A 72 -6.33 -13.59 -23.01
CA SER A 72 -7.07 -14.79 -23.40
C SER A 72 -6.02 -15.78 -23.91
N ALA A 73 -5.82 -16.89 -23.21
CA ALA A 73 -5.15 -18.04 -23.80
C ALA A 73 -5.99 -18.45 -25.02
N LYS A 74 -5.41 -18.32 -26.22
CA LYS A 74 -5.96 -18.92 -27.43
C LYS A 74 -5.54 -20.38 -27.49
#